data_AF-A0A7C7QKQ4-F1
#
_entry.id   AF-A0A7C7QKQ4-F1
#
_cell.length_a   1.000
_cell.length_b   1.000
_cell.length_c   1.000
_cell.angle_alpha   90.00
_cell.angle_beta   90.00
_cell.angle_gamma   90.00
#
_symmetry.space_group_name_H-M   'P 1'
#
loop_
_entity.id
_entity.type
_entity.pdbx_description
1 polymer ?
#
loop_
_entity_poly.entity_id
_entity_poly.type
_entity_poly.pdbx_seq_one_letter_code
_entity_poly.pdbx_strand_id
1 'polypeptide(L)'
;MLEQNRGELNPDDEFTRGYFLALQGMISGLEPGGELSVIKQIVNGEYQQEKIEKLANDLKEKKFRPKDEQGFDTAWLEILQEFSGRNE
;
A
#
# COMPACT_ATOMS: atom_id res chain seq x y z
N MET A 1 -0.06 -7.23 20.05
CA MET A 1 -1.47 -7.07 19.61
C MET A 1 -1.74 -7.66 18.22
N LEU A 2 -0.78 -7.70 17.29
CA LEU A 2 -0.97 -8.30 15.96
C LEU A 2 -1.07 -9.84 15.93
N GLU A 3 -0.63 -10.54 16.98
CA GLU A 3 -0.62 -12.01 17.01
C GLU A 3 -1.99 -12.64 17.28
N GLN A 4 -2.96 -11.89 17.77
CA GLN A 4 -4.26 -12.44 18.20
C GLN A 4 -5.27 -12.65 17.06
N ASN A 5 -5.03 -12.08 15.87
CA ASN A 5 -5.94 -12.16 14.71
C ASN A 5 -5.45 -13.09 13.59
N ARG A 6 -4.36 -13.85 13.80
CA ARG A 6 -3.82 -14.75 12.77
C ARG A 6 -4.78 -15.88 12.35
N GLY A 7 -5.81 -16.15 13.14
CA GLY A 7 -6.81 -17.20 12.87
C GLY A 7 -7.98 -16.79 11.97
N GLU A 8 -8.15 -15.50 11.67
CA GLU A 8 -9.29 -14.99 10.86
C GLU A 8 -8.91 -14.56 9.44
N LEU A 9 -7.62 -14.57 9.10
CA LEU A 9 -7.16 -14.26 7.76
C LEU A 9 -7.35 -15.50 6.89
N ASN A 10 -8.51 -15.59 6.23
CA ASN A 10 -8.72 -16.60 5.21
C ASN A 10 -7.84 -16.25 3.99
N PRO A 11 -6.77 -17.01 3.69
CA PRO A 11 -5.90 -16.71 2.55
C PRO A 11 -6.60 -16.87 1.19
N ASP A 12 -7.76 -17.55 1.20
CA ASP A 12 -8.65 -17.66 0.04
C ASP A 12 -9.44 -16.37 -0.21
N ASP A 13 -9.44 -15.41 0.71
CA ASP A 13 -9.96 -14.08 0.44
C ASP A 13 -8.99 -13.31 -0.46
N GLU A 14 -9.39 -13.16 -1.73
CA GLU A 14 -8.59 -12.50 -2.75
C GLU A 14 -8.20 -11.08 -2.35
N PHE A 15 -9.10 -10.36 -1.67
CA PHE A 15 -8.83 -9.02 -1.16
C PHE A 15 -7.66 -9.03 -0.16
N THR A 16 -7.77 -9.86 0.89
CA THR A 16 -6.70 -10.03 1.89
C THR A 16 -5.37 -10.44 1.24
N ARG A 17 -5.40 -11.33 0.24
CA ARG A 17 -4.19 -11.73 -0.51
C ARG A 17 -3.54 -10.55 -1.21
N GLY A 18 -4.30 -9.75 -1.95
CA GLY A 18 -3.78 -8.57 -2.64
C GLY A 18 -3.24 -7.51 -1.69
N TYR A 19 -3.93 -7.29 -0.56
CA TYR A 19 -3.51 -6.37 0.49
C TYR A 19 -2.16 -6.78 1.09
N PHE A 20 -1.99 -8.05 1.49
CA PHE A 20 -0.71 -8.51 2.00
C PHE A 20 0.40 -8.54 0.96
N LEU A 21 0.08 -8.82 -0.30
CA LEU A 21 1.07 -8.77 -1.38
C LEU A 21 1.61 -7.34 -1.55
N ALA A 22 0.76 -6.31 -1.49
CA ALA A 22 1.19 -4.92 -1.52
C ALA A 22 2.14 -4.61 -0.34
N LEU A 23 1.75 -4.96 0.88
CA LEU A 23 2.58 -4.74 2.07
C LEU A 23 3.92 -5.47 2.00
N GLN A 24 3.94 -6.71 1.54
CA GLN A 24 5.19 -7.46 1.33
C GLN A 24 6.09 -6.79 0.30
N GLY A 25 5.51 -6.32 -0.82
CA GLY A 25 6.24 -5.56 -1.83
C GLY A 25 6.81 -4.25 -1.29
N MET A 26 6.05 -3.54 -0.45
CA MET A 26 6.52 -2.33 0.22
C MET A 26 7.68 -2.61 1.18
N ILE A 27 7.55 -3.62 2.05
CA ILE A 27 8.62 -4.04 2.97
C ILE A 27 9.88 -4.40 2.19
N SER A 28 9.74 -5.19 1.13
CA SER A 28 10.86 -5.57 0.26
C SER A 28 11.49 -4.34 -0.41
N GLY A 29 10.69 -3.34 -0.79
CA GLY A 29 11.16 -2.08 -1.34
C GLY A 29 11.98 -1.22 -0.36
N LEU A 30 11.81 -1.43 0.94
CA LEU A 30 12.57 -0.74 1.98
C LEU A 30 13.92 -1.41 2.30
N GLU A 31 14.08 -2.68 1.91
CA GLU A 31 15.33 -3.44 2.12
C GLU A 31 16.52 -2.85 1.31
N PRO A 32 17.77 -3.23 1.64
CA PRO A 32 18.94 -2.83 0.85
C PRO A 32 18.81 -3.25 -0.62
N GLY A 33 19.10 -2.35 -1.57
CA GLY A 33 18.88 -2.57 -3.00
C GLY A 33 17.55 -2.02 -3.52
N GLY A 34 16.67 -1.58 -2.62
CA GLY A 34 15.38 -0.96 -2.95
C GLY A 34 15.43 0.57 -3.13
N GLU A 35 16.60 1.18 -3.37
CA GLU A 35 16.78 2.65 -3.40
C GLU A 35 15.91 3.38 -4.43
N LEU A 36 15.51 2.67 -5.49
CA LEU A 36 14.62 3.20 -6.53
C LEU A 36 13.15 2.88 -6.29
N SER A 37 12.82 2.19 -5.19
CA SER A 37 11.43 1.85 -4.87
C SER A 37 10.66 3.11 -4.46
N VAL A 38 9.42 3.19 -4.90
CA VAL A 38 8.53 4.33 -4.60
C VAL A 38 8.37 4.49 -3.09
N ILE A 39 8.19 3.39 -2.36
CA ILE A 39 7.99 3.43 -0.90
C ILE A 39 9.22 3.95 -0.16
N LYS A 40 10.44 3.57 -0.58
CA LYS A 40 11.68 4.05 0.05
C LYS A 40 11.89 5.54 -0.21
N GLN A 41 11.61 6.01 -1.41
CA GLN A 41 11.63 7.43 -1.74
C GLN A 41 10.60 8.22 -0.93
N ILE A 42 9.38 7.67 -0.71
CA ILE A 42 8.35 8.30 0.12
C ILE A 42 8.83 8.40 1.58
N VAL A 43 9.30 7.30 2.16
CA VAL A 43 9.78 7.26 3.56
C VAL A 43 10.97 8.20 3.78
N ASN A 44 11.87 8.31 2.80
CA ASN A 44 13.02 9.21 2.87
C ASN A 44 12.67 10.70 2.62
N GLY A 45 11.42 11.02 2.27
CA GLY A 45 11.01 12.38 1.89
C GLY A 45 11.57 12.83 0.53
N GLU A 46 12.04 11.90 -0.29
CA GLU A 46 12.60 12.14 -1.62
C GLU A 46 11.50 12.13 -2.71
N TYR A 47 10.30 11.68 -2.34
CA TYR A 47 9.15 11.65 -3.23
C TYR A 47 8.27 12.89 -3.03
N GLN A 48 8.07 13.66 -4.11
CA GLN A 48 7.34 14.93 -4.06
C GLN A 48 5.88 14.71 -3.64
N GLN A 49 5.39 15.58 -2.74
CA GLN A 49 4.01 15.53 -2.23
C GLN A 49 2.94 15.46 -3.33
N GLU A 50 3.07 16.28 -4.37
CA GLU A 50 2.14 16.27 -5.52
C GLU A 50 2.10 14.90 -6.23
N LYS A 51 3.23 14.17 -6.25
CA LYS A 51 3.29 12.81 -6.80
C LYS A 51 2.64 11.78 -5.88
N ILE A 52 2.70 11.97 -4.56
CA ILE A 52 1.99 11.13 -3.57
C ILE A 52 0.48 11.28 -3.80
N GLU A 53 0.00 12.52 -3.88
CA GLU A 53 -1.42 12.82 -4.10
C GLU A 53 -1.92 12.31 -5.44
N LYS A 54 -1.13 12.50 -6.51
CA LYS A 54 -1.46 11.94 -7.82
C LYS A 54 -1.56 10.41 -7.78
N LEU A 55 -0.59 9.73 -7.16
CA LEU A 55 -0.62 8.28 -7.02
C LEU A 55 -1.87 7.82 -6.25
N ALA A 56 -2.23 8.51 -5.17
CA ALA A 56 -3.44 8.20 -4.42
C ALA A 56 -4.73 8.40 -5.25
N ASN A 57 -4.78 9.43 -6.10
CA ASN A 57 -5.93 9.63 -6.99
C ASN A 57 -6.00 8.56 -8.08
N ASP A 58 -4.87 8.21 -8.71
CA ASP A 58 -4.78 7.17 -9.74
C ASP A 58 -5.25 5.80 -9.23
N LEU A 59 -5.03 5.50 -7.95
CA LEU A 59 -5.52 4.28 -7.29
C LEU A 59 -7.04 4.32 -7.02
N LYS A 60 -7.60 5.49 -6.72
CA LYS A 60 -9.05 5.68 -6.44
C LYS A 60 -9.91 5.66 -7.70
N GLU A 61 -9.40 6.12 -8.83
CA GLU A 61 -10.22 6.34 -10.05
C GLU A 61 -10.62 5.04 -10.78
N LYS A 62 -10.04 3.89 -10.39
CA LYS A 62 -10.26 2.62 -11.10
C LYS A 62 -11.54 1.92 -10.63
N LYS A 63 -12.66 2.22 -11.29
CA LYS A 63 -13.92 1.48 -11.10
C LYS A 63 -13.80 0.07 -11.70
N PHE A 64 -14.24 -0.94 -10.95
CA PHE A 64 -14.26 -2.37 -11.33
C PHE A 64 -12.86 -3.01 -11.46
N ARG A 65 -12.27 -3.35 -10.31
CA ARG A 65 -11.02 -4.12 -10.20
C ARG A 65 -11.33 -5.52 -9.64
N PRO A 66 -10.59 -6.57 -10.02
CA PRO A 66 -10.54 -7.84 -9.28
C PRO A 66 -10.35 -7.62 -7.77
N LYS A 67 -10.80 -8.56 -6.94
CA LYS A 67 -10.83 -8.38 -5.48
C LYS A 67 -9.43 -8.25 -4.88
N ASP A 68 -8.46 -8.98 -5.40
CA ASP A 68 -7.04 -8.83 -5.04
C ASP A 68 -6.46 -7.48 -5.45
N GLU A 69 -6.76 -6.99 -6.66
CA GLU A 69 -6.36 -5.64 -7.06
C GLU A 69 -6.97 -4.57 -6.14
N GLN A 70 -8.21 -4.74 -5.67
CA GLN A 70 -8.81 -3.84 -4.67
C GLN A 70 -8.00 -3.85 -3.37
N GLY A 71 -7.66 -5.03 -2.84
CA GLY A 71 -6.85 -5.13 -1.62
C GLY A 71 -5.47 -4.50 -1.77
N PHE A 72 -4.83 -4.73 -2.93
CA PHE A 72 -3.53 -4.14 -3.26
C PHE A 72 -3.61 -2.60 -3.30
N ASP A 73 -4.60 -2.06 -4.02
CA ASP A 73 -4.82 -0.63 -4.15
C ASP A 73 -5.18 0.00 -2.77
N THR A 74 -5.96 -0.69 -1.93
CA THR A 74 -6.29 -0.26 -0.56
C THR A 74 -5.05 -0.14 0.33
N ALA A 75 -4.16 -1.13 0.36
CA ALA A 75 -2.94 -1.07 1.16
C ALA A 75 -2.07 0.14 0.79
N TRP A 76 -1.92 0.42 -0.51
CA TRP A 76 -1.21 1.61 -0.97
C TRP A 76 -1.89 2.89 -0.54
N LEU A 77 -3.22 2.98 -0.64
CA LEU A 77 -3.96 4.17 -0.25
C LEU A 77 -3.82 4.50 1.22
N GLU A 78 -3.86 3.50 2.10
CA GLU A 78 -3.66 3.68 3.55
C GLU A 78 -2.25 4.23 3.82
N ILE A 79 -1.22 3.64 3.22
CA ILE A 79 0.16 4.12 3.39
C ILE A 79 0.31 5.55 2.84
N LEU A 80 -0.18 5.83 1.64
CA LEU A 80 -0.06 7.17 1.04
C LEU A 80 -0.80 8.23 1.86
N GLN A 81 -1.89 7.87 2.56
CA GLN A 81 -2.63 8.79 3.41
C GLN A 81 -1.77 9.28 4.59
N GLU A 82 -1.04 8.39 5.25
CA GLU A 82 -0.11 8.72 6.34
C GLU A 82 0.95 9.75 5.90
N PHE A 83 1.43 9.65 4.66
CA PHE A 83 2.40 10.60 4.11
C PHE A 83 1.77 11.84 3.48
N SER A 84 0.47 11.82 3.17
CA SER A 84 -0.22 12.95 2.56
C SER A 84 -0.69 14.00 3.57
N GLY A 85 -0.57 13.74 4.88
CA GLY A 85 -1.01 14.65 5.94
C GLY A 85 -2.54 14.76 6.08
N ARG A 86 -3.32 13.88 5.44
CA ARG A 86 -4.77 13.78 5.62
C ARG A 86 -5.09 12.81 6.76
N ASN A 87 -4.91 13.29 7.98
CA ASN A 87 -5.63 12.73 9.14
C ASN A 87 -6.97 13.46 9.19
N GLU A 88 -8.05 12.79 8.79
CA GLU A 88 -9.41 13.23 9.16
C GLU A 88 -9.68 12.88 10.62
#